data_AF-A0A949G2J2-F1
#
_entry.id   AF-A0A949G2J2-F1
#
_cell.length_a   1.000
_cell.length_b   1.000
_cell.length_c   1.000
_cell.angle_alpha   90.00
_cell.angle_beta   90.00
_cell.angle_gamma   90.00
#
_symmetry.space_group_name_H-M   'P 1'
#
loop_
_entity.id
_entity.type
_entity.pdbx_description
1 polymer ?
#
loop_
_entity_poly.entity_id
_entity_poly.type
_entity_poly.pdbx_seq_one_letter_code
_entity_poly.pdbx_strand_id
1 'polypeptide(L)'
;MDSHDREALAAIDGMAEIYGRPQPTADAPPAGCRLPSVCDWISGCTAGKRWSGRVVKVLDSNGTVDVEVGGAWLNVPAADITH
;
A
#
# COMPACT_ATOMS: atom_id res chain seq x y z
N MET A 1 19.65 -20.97 15.96
CA MET A 1 19.58 -19.63 15.36
C MET A 1 20.69 -19.59 14.34
N ASP A 2 20.31 -19.67 13.06
CA ASP A 2 21.22 -19.96 11.96
C ASP A 2 22.03 -18.70 11.61
N SER A 3 23.24 -18.87 11.07
CA SER A 3 24.09 -17.72 10.71
C SER A 3 23.40 -16.78 9.71
N HIS A 4 22.57 -17.34 8.84
CA HIS A 4 21.75 -16.61 7.89
C HIS A 4 20.68 -15.72 8.55
N ASP A 5 20.11 -16.14 9.69
CA ASP A 5 19.14 -15.32 10.44
C ASP A 5 19.82 -14.06 11.00
N ARG A 6 21.06 -14.20 11.45
CA ARG A 6 21.84 -13.08 12.01
C ARG A 6 22.24 -12.09 10.92
N GLU A 7 22.63 -12.57 9.73
CA GLU A 7 22.98 -11.71 8.60
C GLU A 7 21.77 -10.97 8.04
N ALA A 8 20.60 -11.63 7.96
CA ALA A 8 19.36 -10.97 7.57
C ALA A 8 18.98 -9.84 8.54
N LEU A 9 19.08 -10.09 9.85
CA LEU A 9 18.80 -9.07 10.88
C LEU A 9 19.79 -7.90 10.83
N ALA A 10 21.08 -8.17 10.62
CA ALA A 10 22.10 -7.13 10.50
C ALA A 10 21.92 -6.27 9.25
N ALA A 11 21.49 -6.87 8.13
CA ALA A 11 21.19 -6.13 6.91
C ALA A 11 19.96 -5.21 7.07
N ILE A 12 18.94 -5.67 7.80
CA ILE A 12 17.74 -4.88 8.13
C ILE A 12 18.11 -3.71 9.05
N ASP A 13 18.95 -3.96 10.06
CA ASP A 13 19.39 -2.93 11.01
C ASP A 13 20.27 -1.86 10.33
N GLY A 14 21.21 -2.29 9.47
CA GLY A 14 22.04 -1.37 8.69
C GLY A 14 21.26 -0.52 7.68
N MET A 15 20.13 -1.03 7.15
CA MET A 15 19.21 -0.24 6.33
C MET A 15 18.47 0.84 7.15
N ALA A 16 18.16 0.57 8.42
CA ALA A 16 17.47 1.50 9.31
C ALA A 16 18.37 2.67 9.76
N GLU A 17 19.69 2.48 9.84
CA GLU A 17 20.64 3.57 10.09
C GLU A 17 20.80 4.51 8.88
N ILE A 18 20.67 4.00 7.65
CA ILE A 18 20.84 4.78 6.41
C ILE A 18 19.55 5.51 6.02
N TYR A 19 18.38 4.88 6.19
CA TYR A 19 17.09 5.40 5.71
C TYR A 19 16.10 5.75 6.83
N GLY A 20 16.51 5.60 8.10
CA GLY A 20 15.63 5.71 9.26
C GLY A 20 14.82 4.43 9.49
N ARG A 21 14.51 4.15 10.76
CA ARG A 21 13.52 3.11 11.11
C ARG A 21 12.20 3.51 10.43
N PRO A 22 11.50 2.61 9.70
CA PRO A 22 10.21 2.93 9.12
C PRO A 22 9.30 3.39 10.25
N GLN A 23 8.98 4.69 10.26
CA GLN A 23 7.94 5.20 11.13
C GLN A 23 6.64 4.51 10.71
N PRO A 24 5.80 4.05 11.65
CA PRO A 24 4.46 3.65 11.31
C PRO A 24 3.76 4.87 10.72
N THR A 25 3.74 4.94 9.38
CA THR A 25 3.07 6.00 8.62
C THR A 25 1.58 5.89 8.90
N ALA A 26 0.91 7.04 9.02
CA ALA A 26 -0.54 7.11 9.10
C ALA A 26 -1.26 6.48 7.88
N ASP A 27 -0.50 6.09 6.86
CA ASP A 27 -0.87 5.43 5.60
C ASP A 27 -0.91 3.90 5.63
N ALA A 28 -0.83 3.27 6.81
CA ALA A 28 -1.08 1.82 6.89
C ALA A 28 -2.57 1.55 6.64
N PRO A 29 -2.95 0.61 5.74
CA PRO A 29 -4.33 0.16 5.67
C PRO A 29 -4.78 -0.29 7.07
N PRO A 30 -6.06 -0.11 7.42
CA PRO A 30 -6.56 -0.44 8.76
C PRO A 30 -6.13 -1.85 9.16
N ALA A 31 -5.74 -2.04 10.43
CA ALA A 31 -5.16 -3.29 10.90
C ALA A 31 -6.04 -4.50 10.51
N GLY A 32 -5.50 -5.36 9.64
CA GLY A 32 -6.22 -6.51 9.07
C GLY A 32 -6.53 -6.40 7.57
N CYS A 33 -6.36 -5.24 6.93
CA CYS A 33 -6.47 -5.09 5.48
C CYS A 33 -5.14 -5.39 4.80
N ARG A 34 -5.17 -6.33 3.84
CA ARG A 34 -4.05 -6.57 2.93
C ARG A 34 -3.86 -5.34 2.05
N LEU A 35 -2.62 -4.90 1.84
CA LEU A 35 -2.33 -3.91 0.81
C LEU A 35 -2.84 -4.43 -0.54
N PRO A 36 -3.60 -3.61 -1.30
CA PRO A 36 -4.02 -4.02 -2.63
C PRO A 36 -2.79 -4.31 -3.49
N SER A 37 -2.92 -5.27 -4.39
CA SER A 37 -1.92 -5.62 -5.40
C SER A 37 -2.42 -5.19 -6.78
N VAL A 38 -1.51 -4.98 -7.74
CA VAL A 38 -1.91 -4.80 -9.14
C VAL A 38 -2.80 -5.98 -9.55
N CYS A 39 -3.83 -5.69 -10.33
CA CYS A 39 -4.88 -6.61 -10.76
C CYS A 39 -5.94 -6.99 -9.71
N ASP A 40 -5.79 -6.62 -8.43
CA ASP A 40 -6.87 -6.81 -7.45
C ASP A 40 -8.09 -5.98 -7.85
N TRP A 41 -9.28 -6.50 -7.52
CA TRP A 41 -10.52 -5.76 -7.66
C TRP A 41 -10.87 -5.15 -6.32
N ILE A 42 -10.94 -3.82 -6.28
CA ILE A 42 -11.23 -3.07 -5.04
C ILE A 42 -12.40 -2.11 -5.24
N SER A 43 -12.95 -1.64 -4.13
CA SER A 43 -14.01 -0.65 -4.12
C SER A 43 -13.87 0.34 -2.98
N GLY A 44 -14.38 1.54 -3.18
CA GLY A 44 -14.24 2.61 -2.20
C GLY A 44 -15.20 3.78 -2.43
N CYS A 45 -14.98 4.83 -1.65
CA CYS A 45 -15.76 6.05 -1.72
C CYS A 45 -14.86 7.27 -1.55
N THR A 46 -14.73 8.07 -2.61
CA THR A 46 -13.93 9.30 -2.59
C THR A 46 -14.84 10.49 -2.80
N ALA A 47 -14.76 11.49 -1.92
CA ALA A 47 -15.63 12.68 -1.94
C ALA A 47 -17.14 12.35 -2.05
N GLY A 48 -17.59 11.27 -1.40
CA GLY A 48 -18.98 10.81 -1.41
C GLY A 48 -19.41 10.06 -2.68
N LYS A 49 -18.51 9.83 -3.63
CA LYS A 49 -18.79 9.05 -4.84
C LYS A 49 -18.22 7.64 -4.72
N ARG A 50 -19.09 6.65 -4.88
CA ARG A 50 -18.69 5.24 -4.89
C ARG A 50 -18.03 4.87 -6.20
N TRP A 51 -17.04 3.99 -6.11
CA TRP A 51 -16.32 3.46 -7.24
C TRP A 51 -15.89 2.02 -6.95
N SER A 52 -15.72 1.23 -8.01
CA SER A 52 -15.14 -0.10 -7.95
C SER A 52 -14.44 -0.40 -9.26
N GLY A 53 -13.33 -1.11 -9.19
CA GLY A 53 -12.52 -1.34 -10.37
C GLY A 53 -11.26 -2.11 -10.08
N ARG A 54 -10.44 -2.23 -11.11
CA ARG A 54 -9.22 -3.02 -11.06
C ARG A 54 -8.02 -2.14 -10.77
N VAL A 55 -7.21 -2.54 -9.81
CA VAL A 55 -5.94 -1.87 -9.50
C VAL A 55 -5.02 -1.99 -10.70
N VAL A 56 -4.59 -0.86 -11.26
CA VAL A 56 -3.58 -0.80 -12.33
C VAL A 56 -2.21 -0.40 -11.81
N LYS A 57 -2.15 0.30 -10.66
CA LYS A 57 -0.91 0.68 -9.99
C LYS A 57 -1.12 0.75 -8.48
N VAL A 58 -0.22 0.12 -7.71
CA VAL A 58 -0.21 0.20 -6.24
C VAL A 58 0.94 1.05 -5.73
N LEU A 59 0.56 2.02 -4.90
CA LEU A 59 1.36 2.88 -4.01
C LEU A 59 2.58 3.58 -4.63
N ASP A 60 2.34 4.85 -4.96
CA ASP A 60 3.34 5.92 -5.06
C ASP A 60 3.63 6.50 -3.65
N SER A 61 4.69 7.31 -3.48
CA SER A 61 5.12 7.87 -2.18
C SER A 61 4.07 8.71 -1.44
N ASN A 62 2.93 9.00 -2.07
CA ASN A 62 1.83 9.82 -1.58
C ASN A 62 0.60 9.02 -1.09
N GLY A 63 0.69 7.69 -0.98
CA GLY A 63 -0.41 6.90 -0.39
C GLY A 63 -1.62 6.66 -1.32
N THR A 64 -1.46 6.84 -2.64
CA THR A 64 -2.55 6.68 -3.63
C THR A 64 -2.44 5.40 -4.47
N VAL A 65 -3.57 4.95 -5.01
CA VAL A 65 -3.74 3.78 -5.87
C VAL A 65 -4.43 4.23 -7.15
N ASP A 66 -3.98 3.72 -8.30
CA ASP A 66 -4.69 3.92 -9.57
C ASP A 66 -5.61 2.74 -9.84
N VAL A 67 -6.88 3.03 -10.08
CA VAL A 67 -7.95 2.05 -10.31
C VAL A 67 -8.58 2.30 -11.67
N GLU A 68 -8.65 1.28 -12.52
CA GLU A 68 -9.44 1.32 -13.74
C GLU A 68 -10.92 1.07 -13.40
N VAL A 69 -11.76 2.05 -13.70
CA VAL A 69 -13.21 2.02 -13.50
C VAL A 69 -13.88 2.25 -14.86
N GLY A 70 -14.41 1.19 -15.47
CA GLY A 70 -15.17 1.28 -16.72
C GLY A 70 -14.37 1.87 -17.90
N GLY A 71 -13.07 1.61 -17.97
CA GLY A 71 -12.18 2.14 -19.00
C GLY A 71 -11.58 3.53 -18.73
N ALA A 72 -11.89 4.14 -17.58
CA ALA A 72 -11.22 5.35 -17.09
C ALA A 72 -10.29 5.02 -15.91
N TRP A 73 -9.24 5.82 -15.69
CA TRP A 73 -8.35 5.66 -14.55
C TRP A 73 -8.68 6.67 -13.45
N LEU A 74 -8.79 6.18 -12.23
CA LEU A 74 -9.10 6.96 -11.05
C LEU A 74 -7.95 6.82 -10.04
N ASN A 75 -7.31 7.94 -9.71
CA ASN A 75 -6.34 8.00 -8.62
C ASN A 75 -7.08 8.24 -7.31
N VAL A 76 -6.96 7.32 -6.36
CA VAL A 76 -7.68 7.35 -5.08
C VAL A 76 -6.74 7.20 -3.89
N PRO A 77 -7.01 7.85 -2.75
CA PRO A 77 -6.30 7.57 -1.50
C PRO A 77 -6.54 6.13 -1.05
N ALA A 78 -5.51 5.44 -0.56
CA ALA A 78 -5.68 4.10 0.02
C ALA A 78 -6.66 4.09 1.21
N ALA A 79 -6.80 5.22 1.91
CA ALA A 79 -7.75 5.40 3.01
C ALA A 79 -9.23 5.36 2.58
N ASP A 80 -9.53 5.61 1.30
CA ASP A 80 -10.91 5.61 0.77
C ASP A 80 -11.37 4.19 0.34
N ILE A 81 -10.47 3.20 0.41
CA ILE A 81 -10.74 1.80 0.07
C ILE A 81 -11.58 1.16 1.18
N THR A 82 -12.65 0.50 0.77
CA THR A 82 -13.58 -0.18 1.70
C THR A 82 -13.58 -1.70 1.57
N HIS A 83 -13.16 -2.23 0.42
CA HIS A 83 -13.14 -3.65 0.09
C HIS A 83 -12.11 -3.95 -0.99
#